data_AF-A0A321LES4-F1
#
_entry.id   AF-A0A321LES4-F1
#
_cell.length_a   1.000
_cell.length_b   1.000
_cell.length_c   1.000
_cell.angle_alpha   90.00
_cell.angle_beta   90.00
_cell.angle_gamma   90.00
#
_symmetry.space_group_name_H-M   'P 1'
#
loop_
_entity.id
_entity.type
_entity.pdbx_description
1 polymer ?
#
loop_
_entity_poly.entity_id
_entity_poly.type
_entity_poly.pdbx_seq_one_letter_code
_entity_poly.pdbx_strand_id
1 'polypeptide(L)'
;MRIAPRSVSAYARSARHGTRDGRASFKARVSIFCAVLLGLALSYSQARQARAANVFEIELPEARIASTSDMELVIPSAHVATILVHVLNPQAALIDYGKIFTSINGQATATISDMRPSERGKLVRIDLKKRDGLALVPGRNTVEIRAENRLGAVFYSSFILRTETENRNPAFQYRSSLGNDPSHQTPPDLRMTEPKIAIEMPSTQNSMDVRFSGVAAAVTSVERILIDGAAAPLKRVPEGERKIGLAHEENRVMFDLTRPVRADASNVAIEVVDSFGNRITELIPIHSRAHPASQFKGKKYALIIGISKFLNNGRGVKDLQYAHSDAASISEFLQSPAAGAFPSDNIKLLLNENATLAAVREALTTFIAKPGPDDLLLIFIATHGMPDPLNQQNHYFVMYDTDLERMSDTALAMSKLGTLVEQRSFARRRVMLFDTCDSAGISVPAGVTARGGNNLSNLILKRLYLEEGTATMTSSDVGESSYEHMRWGGGHGVFTHFLLEGLKGKADENLDGLVTVGELFGYVNLQVVDATSQLYPQASQHPQMVPGGNADLTLAAVNRPTSGL
;
A
#
# COMPACT_ATOMS: atom_id res chain seq x y z
N MET A 1 70.25 -0.44 48.08
CA MET A 1 71.61 -1.03 48.03
C MET A 1 71.69 -1.88 46.77
N ARG A 2 72.42 -1.43 45.74
CA ARG A 2 72.69 -2.17 44.49
C ARG A 2 73.53 -3.41 44.82
N ILE A 3 73.26 -4.57 44.22
CA ILE A 3 74.30 -5.45 43.63
C ILE A 3 73.68 -6.23 42.45
N ALA A 4 74.19 -5.98 41.25
CA ALA A 4 74.22 -6.87 40.09
C ALA A 4 75.65 -7.47 40.00
N PRO A 5 76.07 -8.12 38.90
CA PRO A 5 75.68 -9.41 38.31
C PRO A 5 76.90 -10.38 38.27
N ARG A 6 76.74 -11.59 37.72
CA ARG A 6 77.89 -12.39 37.22
C ARG A 6 77.60 -12.98 35.83
N SER A 7 78.34 -12.47 34.85
CA SER A 7 78.78 -13.11 33.60
C SER A 7 80.06 -13.91 33.89
N VAL A 8 80.73 -14.75 33.06
CA VAL A 8 80.97 -14.95 31.62
C VAL A 8 81.46 -16.44 31.50
N SER A 9 81.25 -17.22 30.43
CA SER A 9 82.24 -17.47 29.35
C SER A 9 81.93 -18.84 28.69
N ALA A 10 81.42 -18.89 27.46
CA ALA A 10 82.13 -18.97 26.17
C ALA A 10 82.62 -20.38 25.78
N TYR A 11 82.06 -20.92 24.69
CA TYR A 11 82.86 -21.49 23.59
C TYR A 11 82.06 -21.48 22.29
N ALA A 12 82.74 -21.11 21.21
CA ALA A 12 82.22 -20.80 19.90
C ALA A 12 82.31 -21.99 18.93
N ARG A 13 81.58 -21.84 17.81
CA ARG A 13 81.71 -22.49 16.49
C ARG A 13 80.99 -23.83 16.29
N SER A 14 79.89 -23.77 15.54
CA SER A 14 79.73 -24.53 14.29
C SER A 14 78.56 -23.95 13.50
N ALA A 15 78.80 -23.68 12.22
CA ALA A 15 77.90 -23.01 11.31
C ALA A 15 77.01 -24.02 10.57
N ARG A 16 75.82 -23.54 10.18
CA ARG A 16 75.00 -24.01 9.05
C ARG A 16 74.48 -25.45 9.11
N HIS A 17 73.19 -25.60 9.38
CA HIS A 17 72.22 -26.33 8.53
C HIS A 17 70.81 -26.17 9.13
N GLY A 18 70.17 -25.03 8.85
CA GLY A 18 68.74 -24.86 9.07
C GLY A 18 68.01 -25.37 7.83
N THR A 19 67.44 -26.56 7.94
CA THR A 19 66.71 -27.23 6.85
C THR A 19 65.48 -26.43 6.44
N ARG A 20 65.29 -26.33 5.12
CA ARG A 20 64.22 -25.62 4.42
C ARG A 20 62.81 -26.17 4.70
N ASP A 21 62.68 -27.30 5.39
CA ASP A 21 61.42 -28.05 5.51
C ASP A 21 60.48 -27.59 6.62
N GLY A 22 60.98 -26.99 7.71
CA GLY A 22 60.12 -26.56 8.82
C GLY A 22 59.24 -25.34 8.50
N ARG A 23 59.74 -24.40 7.69
CA ARG A 23 58.99 -23.20 7.27
C ARG A 23 58.02 -23.48 6.11
N ALA A 24 58.28 -24.50 5.30
CA ALA A 24 57.38 -24.92 4.23
C ALA A 24 56.13 -25.63 4.80
N SER A 25 56.31 -26.49 5.80
CA SER A 25 55.22 -27.23 6.47
C SER A 25 54.23 -26.32 7.22
N PHE A 26 54.73 -25.27 7.90
CA PHE A 26 53.86 -24.31 8.60
C PHE A 26 53.09 -23.39 7.62
N LYS A 27 53.75 -22.90 6.57
CA LYS A 27 53.09 -22.11 5.52
C LYS A 27 52.06 -22.93 4.74
N ALA A 28 52.35 -24.18 4.44
CA ALA A 28 51.40 -25.09 3.77
C ALA A 28 50.16 -25.36 4.64
N ARG A 29 50.32 -25.59 5.95
CA ARG A 29 49.20 -25.83 6.87
C ARG A 29 48.33 -24.59 7.09
N VAL A 30 48.92 -23.40 7.18
CA VAL A 30 48.16 -22.13 7.26
C VAL A 30 47.47 -21.80 5.94
N SER A 31 48.10 -22.07 4.79
CA SER A 31 47.46 -21.90 3.48
C SER A 31 46.32 -22.88 3.24
N ILE A 32 46.42 -24.14 3.71
CA ILE A 32 45.30 -25.11 3.64
C ILE A 32 44.16 -24.68 4.56
N PHE A 33 44.44 -24.23 5.79
CA PHE A 33 43.41 -23.77 6.72
C PHE A 33 42.72 -22.49 6.22
N CYS A 34 43.47 -21.54 5.67
CA CYS A 34 42.92 -20.36 5.00
C CYS A 34 42.15 -20.75 3.73
N ALA A 35 42.60 -21.70 2.92
CA ALA A 35 41.87 -22.14 1.73
C ALA A 35 40.58 -22.91 2.08
N VAL A 36 40.54 -23.63 3.20
CA VAL A 36 39.33 -24.28 3.71
C VAL A 36 38.37 -23.26 4.30
N LEU A 37 38.85 -22.25 5.05
CA LEU A 37 38.02 -21.14 5.54
C LEU A 37 37.52 -20.23 4.42
N LEU A 38 38.36 -19.93 3.43
CA LEU A 38 38.00 -19.16 2.24
C LEU A 38 37.06 -20.00 1.36
N GLY A 39 37.27 -21.30 1.24
CA GLY A 39 36.39 -22.24 0.56
C GLY A 39 35.03 -22.33 1.23
N LEU A 40 34.98 -22.47 2.57
CA LEU A 40 33.74 -22.42 3.36
C LEU A 40 33.07 -21.05 3.27
N ALA A 41 33.81 -19.94 3.30
CA ALA A 41 33.27 -18.59 3.15
C ALA A 41 32.80 -18.30 1.71
N LEU A 42 33.47 -18.86 0.70
CA LEU A 42 33.06 -18.81 -0.71
C LEU A 42 31.87 -19.72 -0.97
N SER A 43 31.77 -20.89 -0.33
CA SER A 43 30.59 -21.76 -0.38
C SER A 43 29.41 -21.15 0.40
N TYR A 44 29.66 -20.46 1.51
CA TYR A 44 28.65 -19.72 2.28
C TYR A 44 28.20 -18.45 1.54
N SER A 45 29.12 -17.76 0.87
CA SER A 45 28.85 -16.62 -0.01
C SER A 45 28.16 -17.05 -1.30
N GLN A 46 28.54 -18.17 -1.91
CA GLN A 46 27.89 -18.74 -3.09
C GLN A 46 26.53 -19.35 -2.73
N ALA A 47 26.33 -19.89 -1.53
CA ALA A 47 25.02 -20.29 -1.02
C ALA A 47 24.12 -19.09 -0.68
N ARG A 48 24.70 -17.96 -0.24
CA ARG A 48 23.99 -16.67 -0.09
C ARG A 48 23.71 -15.97 -1.44
N GLN A 49 24.61 -16.11 -2.42
CA GLN A 49 24.47 -15.57 -3.78
C GLN A 49 23.62 -16.47 -4.68
N ALA A 50 23.47 -17.75 -4.35
CA ALA A 50 22.54 -18.67 -4.99
C ALA A 50 21.11 -18.35 -4.52
N ARG A 51 20.54 -17.29 -5.11
CA ARG A 51 19.12 -16.92 -5.15
C ARG A 51 18.44 -16.81 -3.78
N ALA A 52 18.03 -15.60 -3.40
CA ALA A 52 16.72 -15.47 -2.76
C ALA A 52 15.70 -15.99 -3.80
N ALA A 53 15.47 -17.30 -3.81
CA ALA A 53 14.50 -17.92 -4.69
C ALA A 53 13.13 -17.37 -4.32
N ASN A 54 12.33 -17.00 -5.32
CA ASN A 54 10.94 -16.63 -5.10
C ASN A 54 10.27 -17.77 -4.32
N VAL A 55 9.78 -17.46 -3.12
CA VAL A 55 9.15 -18.45 -2.24
C VAL A 55 7.75 -18.79 -2.72
N PHE A 56 7.15 -17.87 -3.48
CA PHE A 56 5.81 -17.97 -3.98
C PHE A 56 5.76 -17.73 -5.48
N GLU A 57 4.90 -18.48 -6.16
CA GLU A 57 4.44 -18.20 -7.52
C GLU A 57 2.90 -18.22 -7.54
N ILE A 58 2.32 -17.48 -8.46
CA ILE A 58 0.88 -17.47 -8.71
C ILE A 58 0.58 -18.04 -10.10
N GLU A 59 -0.54 -18.74 -10.22
CA GLU A 59 -1.06 -19.29 -11.45
C GLU A 59 -2.57 -19.03 -11.52
N LEU A 60 -3.05 -18.63 -12.71
CA LEU A 60 -4.46 -18.31 -12.96
C LEU A 60 -4.91 -19.12 -14.18
N PRO A 61 -5.40 -20.36 -13.98
CA PRO A 61 -5.74 -21.26 -15.08
C PRO A 61 -6.77 -20.67 -16.05
N GLU A 62 -7.83 -20.05 -15.51
CA GLU A 62 -8.92 -19.47 -16.28
C GLU A 62 -8.49 -18.23 -17.08
N ALA A 63 -7.55 -17.45 -16.55
CA ALA A 63 -6.94 -16.31 -17.25
C ALA A 63 -5.78 -16.72 -18.17
N ARG A 64 -5.48 -18.02 -18.28
CA ARG A 64 -4.36 -18.60 -19.06
C ARG A 64 -2.98 -18.05 -18.66
N ILE A 65 -2.81 -17.70 -17.39
CA ILE A 65 -1.53 -17.28 -16.84
C ILE A 65 -0.84 -18.49 -16.20
N ALA A 66 0.28 -18.91 -16.78
CA ALA A 66 1.12 -19.96 -16.22
C ALA A 66 1.79 -19.52 -14.92
N SER A 67 2.27 -20.48 -14.13
CA SER A 67 2.96 -20.23 -12.85
C SER A 67 4.10 -19.24 -13.03
N THR A 68 4.01 -18.10 -12.34
CA THR A 68 4.99 -17.02 -12.42
C THR A 68 5.19 -16.38 -11.05
N SER A 69 6.37 -15.80 -10.87
CA SER A 69 6.72 -14.98 -9.71
C SER A 69 6.58 -13.48 -9.99
N ASP A 70 6.10 -13.10 -11.18
CA ASP A 70 5.85 -11.71 -11.52
C ASP A 70 4.82 -11.12 -10.56
N MET A 71 5.17 -10.01 -9.93
CA MET A 71 4.34 -9.40 -8.90
C MET A 71 3.14 -8.65 -9.48
N GLU A 72 3.17 -8.33 -10.76
CA GLU A 72 2.10 -7.61 -11.44
C GLU A 72 1.75 -8.35 -12.73
N LEU A 73 0.47 -8.67 -12.86
CA LEU A 73 -0.08 -9.45 -13.96
C LEU A 73 -1.25 -8.69 -14.55
N VAL A 74 -1.25 -8.54 -15.86
CA VAL A 74 -2.44 -8.11 -16.60
C VAL A 74 -3.23 -9.36 -16.96
N ILE A 75 -4.50 -9.42 -16.56
CA ILE A 75 -5.42 -10.52 -16.81
C ILE A 75 -6.58 -10.05 -17.70
N PRO A 76 -7.13 -10.88 -18.60
CA PRO A 76 -8.15 -10.44 -19.55
C PRO A 76 -9.44 -9.95 -18.88
N SER A 77 -9.83 -10.56 -17.76
CA SER A 77 -11.02 -10.17 -17.00
C SER A 77 -10.93 -10.62 -15.55
N ALA A 78 -11.84 -10.12 -14.72
CA ALA A 78 -11.98 -10.54 -13.32
C ALA A 78 -12.69 -11.89 -13.16
N HIS A 79 -13.15 -12.53 -14.24
CA HIS A 79 -13.86 -13.81 -14.20
C HIS A 79 -12.90 -14.98 -13.97
N VAL A 80 -12.24 -14.97 -12.82
CA VAL A 80 -11.37 -16.04 -12.33
C VAL A 80 -12.12 -16.79 -11.25
N ALA A 81 -12.23 -18.11 -11.38
CA ALA A 81 -12.85 -18.94 -10.35
C ALA A 81 -11.82 -19.51 -9.37
N THR A 82 -10.59 -19.75 -9.83
CA THR A 82 -9.54 -20.39 -9.06
C THR A 82 -8.26 -19.57 -9.09
N ILE A 83 -7.65 -19.37 -7.93
CA ILE A 83 -6.27 -18.86 -7.82
C ILE A 83 -5.40 -19.94 -7.22
N LEU A 84 -4.28 -20.23 -7.87
CA LEU A 84 -3.30 -21.19 -7.42
C LEU A 84 -2.07 -20.44 -6.92
N VAL A 85 -1.73 -20.62 -5.64
CA VAL A 85 -0.51 -20.05 -5.06
C VAL A 85 0.43 -21.20 -4.69
N HIS A 86 1.56 -21.26 -5.37
CA HIS A 86 2.60 -22.26 -5.16
C HIS A 86 3.56 -21.77 -4.08
N VAL A 87 3.75 -22.55 -3.01
CA VAL A 87 4.81 -22.32 -2.02
C VAL A 87 5.96 -23.26 -2.38
N LEU A 88 7.10 -22.67 -2.72
CA LEU A 88 8.19 -23.39 -3.39
C LEU A 88 9.22 -23.96 -2.43
N ASN A 89 9.73 -25.14 -2.79
CA ASN A 89 10.91 -25.73 -2.18
C ASN A 89 12.17 -24.88 -2.49
N PRO A 90 13.15 -24.83 -1.57
CA PRO A 90 13.24 -25.61 -0.32
C PRO A 90 12.44 -25.01 0.86
N GLN A 91 11.95 -23.77 0.78
CA GLN A 91 11.31 -23.09 1.92
C GLN A 91 10.01 -23.77 2.35
N ALA A 92 9.22 -24.26 1.40
CA ALA A 92 7.94 -24.94 1.67
C ALA A 92 8.09 -26.11 2.65
N ALA A 93 9.23 -26.81 2.65
CA ALA A 93 9.53 -27.94 3.52
C ALA A 93 9.66 -27.56 5.02
N LEU A 94 9.97 -26.29 5.31
CA LEU A 94 10.16 -25.78 6.68
C LEU A 94 8.94 -25.04 7.23
N ILE A 95 7.94 -24.82 6.39
CA ILE A 95 6.69 -24.14 6.72
C ILE A 95 5.68 -25.20 7.16
N ASP A 96 4.80 -24.91 8.10
CA ASP A 96 3.64 -25.77 8.41
C ASP A 96 2.40 -25.25 7.69
N TYR A 97 1.47 -26.13 7.30
CA TYR A 97 0.27 -25.72 6.56
C TYR A 97 -0.56 -24.66 7.30
N GLY A 98 -0.76 -24.83 8.61
CA GLY A 98 -1.44 -23.85 9.47
C GLY A 98 -0.68 -22.54 9.68
N LYS A 99 0.52 -22.41 9.09
CA LYS A 99 1.32 -21.19 9.08
C LYS A 99 1.35 -20.52 7.71
N ILE A 100 0.52 -20.96 6.76
CA ILE A 100 0.30 -20.32 5.47
C ILE A 100 -1.03 -19.57 5.53
N PHE A 101 -1.01 -18.29 5.17
CA PHE A 101 -2.17 -17.41 5.21
C PHE A 101 -2.27 -16.69 3.87
N THR A 102 -3.46 -16.74 3.27
CA THR A 102 -3.76 -16.06 2.02
C THR A 102 -4.90 -15.07 2.19
N SER A 103 -4.84 -13.96 1.46
CA SER A 103 -5.89 -12.94 1.41
C SER A 103 -6.07 -12.42 -0.01
N ILE A 104 -7.29 -12.01 -0.33
CA ILE A 104 -7.63 -11.35 -1.59
C ILE A 104 -8.29 -10.03 -1.24
N ASN A 105 -7.77 -8.93 -1.80
CA ASN A 105 -8.23 -7.57 -1.55
C ASN A 105 -8.35 -7.26 -0.03
N GLY A 106 -7.39 -7.76 0.76
CA GLY A 106 -7.34 -7.60 2.22
C GLY A 106 -8.26 -8.53 3.02
N GLN A 107 -9.10 -9.34 2.36
CA GLN A 107 -9.97 -10.31 3.04
C GLN A 107 -9.34 -11.71 3.07
N ALA A 108 -9.33 -12.35 4.24
CA ALA A 108 -8.73 -13.67 4.43
C ALA A 108 -9.48 -14.77 3.66
N THR A 109 -8.74 -15.68 3.02
CA THR A 109 -9.30 -16.75 2.19
C THR A 109 -9.25 -18.13 2.85
N ALA A 110 -8.91 -18.23 4.13
CA ALA A 110 -8.72 -19.50 4.83
C ALA A 110 -9.91 -20.47 4.71
N THR A 111 -11.15 -19.95 4.72
CA THR A 111 -12.37 -20.76 4.60
C THR A 111 -12.68 -21.25 3.18
N ILE A 112 -12.02 -20.66 2.17
CA ILE A 112 -12.21 -20.98 0.75
C ILE A 112 -10.96 -21.58 0.09
N SER A 113 -9.91 -21.82 0.88
CA SER A 113 -8.64 -22.35 0.39
C SER A 113 -8.47 -23.80 0.81
N ASP A 114 -7.93 -24.62 -0.10
CA ASP A 114 -7.45 -25.97 0.19
C ASP A 114 -5.93 -26.02 -0.04
N MET A 115 -5.21 -26.75 0.81
CA MET A 115 -3.76 -26.85 0.69
C MET A 115 -3.32 -28.29 0.53
N ARG A 116 -2.49 -28.54 -0.48
CA ARG A 116 -2.00 -29.88 -0.82
C ARG A 116 -0.50 -29.89 -1.09
N PRO A 117 0.20 -31.02 -0.93
CA PRO A 117 1.56 -31.16 -1.41
C PRO A 117 1.61 -31.05 -2.95
N SER A 118 2.74 -30.58 -3.46
CA SER A 118 3.05 -30.58 -4.90
C SER A 118 4.51 -30.97 -5.12
N GLU A 119 4.87 -31.37 -6.34
CA GLU A 119 6.27 -31.71 -6.69
C GLU A 119 7.24 -30.54 -6.42
N ARG A 120 6.71 -29.31 -6.49
CA ARG A 120 7.47 -28.08 -6.28
C ARG A 120 7.40 -27.56 -4.83
N GLY A 121 6.70 -28.24 -3.93
CA GLY A 121 6.54 -27.85 -2.53
C GLY A 121 5.09 -28.04 -2.05
N LYS A 122 4.36 -26.93 -1.91
CA LYS A 122 2.94 -26.95 -1.54
C LYS A 122 2.15 -26.09 -2.50
N LEU A 123 0.88 -26.43 -2.66
CA LEU A 123 -0.07 -25.67 -3.44
C LEU A 123 -1.22 -25.22 -2.55
N VAL A 124 -1.52 -23.94 -2.57
CA VAL A 124 -2.75 -23.36 -2.02
C VAL A 124 -3.71 -23.12 -3.19
N ARG A 125 -4.84 -23.81 -3.20
CA ARG A 125 -5.92 -23.61 -4.17
C ARG A 125 -7.01 -22.78 -3.51
N ILE A 126 -7.21 -21.56 -3.99
CA ILE A 126 -8.27 -20.64 -3.53
C ILE A 126 -9.45 -20.74 -4.50
N ASP A 127 -10.62 -21.13 -4.00
CA ASP A 127 -11.84 -21.29 -4.80
C ASP A 127 -12.80 -20.12 -4.55
N LEU A 128 -12.78 -19.13 -5.45
CA LEU A 128 -13.50 -17.87 -5.31
C LEU A 128 -15.02 -18.03 -5.32
N LYS A 129 -15.53 -19.15 -5.85
CA LYS A 129 -16.97 -19.43 -5.91
C LYS A 129 -17.55 -19.86 -4.56
N LYS A 130 -16.71 -20.21 -3.58
CA LYS A 130 -17.19 -20.70 -2.28
C LYS A 130 -17.68 -19.60 -1.34
N ARG A 131 -17.39 -18.33 -1.62
CA ARG A 131 -17.82 -17.20 -0.79
C ARG A 131 -18.07 -15.95 -1.64
N ASP A 132 -19.31 -15.46 -1.58
CA ASP A 132 -19.68 -14.19 -2.18
C ASP A 132 -18.87 -13.04 -1.56
N GLY A 133 -18.47 -12.07 -2.39
CA GLY A 133 -17.68 -10.91 -1.99
C GLY A 133 -16.16 -11.07 -2.05
N LEU A 134 -15.64 -12.27 -2.38
CA LEU A 134 -14.20 -12.52 -2.60
C LEU A 134 -13.80 -12.69 -4.07
N ALA A 135 -14.78 -12.61 -4.98
CA ALA A 135 -14.49 -12.60 -6.41
C ALA A 135 -13.53 -11.45 -6.75
N LEU A 136 -12.66 -11.67 -7.75
CA LEU A 136 -11.89 -10.56 -8.27
C LEU A 136 -12.85 -9.50 -8.78
N VAL A 137 -12.52 -8.26 -8.50
CA VAL A 137 -13.19 -7.11 -9.09
C VAL A 137 -12.45 -6.72 -10.34
N PRO A 138 -13.13 -6.22 -11.37
CA PRO A 138 -12.40 -5.61 -12.45
C PRO A 138 -11.58 -4.39 -11.98
N GLY A 139 -10.48 -4.12 -12.67
CA GLY A 139 -9.44 -3.19 -12.26
C GLY A 139 -8.33 -3.91 -11.52
N ARG A 140 -7.88 -3.31 -10.41
CA ARG A 140 -6.76 -3.83 -9.61
C ARG A 140 -7.26 -4.74 -8.50
N ASN A 141 -6.65 -5.92 -8.39
CA ASN A 141 -6.83 -6.83 -7.26
C ASN A 141 -5.49 -7.17 -6.64
N THR A 142 -5.49 -7.50 -5.36
CA THR A 142 -4.31 -7.92 -4.62
C THR A 142 -4.53 -9.32 -4.09
N VAL A 143 -3.64 -10.25 -4.45
CA VAL A 143 -3.57 -11.59 -3.86
C VAL A 143 -2.32 -11.66 -3.00
N GLU A 144 -2.51 -11.86 -1.71
CA GLU A 144 -1.42 -11.85 -0.74
C GLU A 144 -1.22 -13.25 -0.17
N ILE A 145 0.03 -13.63 0.06
CA ILE A 145 0.41 -14.85 0.76
C ILE A 145 1.47 -14.55 1.81
N ARG A 146 1.25 -15.01 3.03
CA ARG A 146 2.23 -15.05 4.13
C ARG A 146 2.47 -16.49 4.52
N ALA A 147 3.72 -16.85 4.76
CA ALA A 147 4.07 -18.09 5.41
C ALA A 147 5.08 -17.87 6.53
N GLU A 148 5.00 -18.65 7.61
CA GLU A 148 5.99 -18.62 8.69
C GLU A 148 6.61 -20.01 8.82
N ASN A 149 7.94 -20.09 8.82
CA ASN A 149 8.62 -21.35 9.07
C ASN A 149 8.75 -21.64 10.57
N ARG A 150 9.14 -22.87 10.91
CA ARG A 150 9.34 -23.31 12.30
C ARG A 150 10.44 -22.56 13.05
N LEU A 151 11.29 -21.81 12.36
CA LEU A 151 12.34 -20.98 12.95
C LEU A 151 11.87 -19.53 13.17
N GLY A 152 10.60 -19.23 12.90
CA GLY A 152 10.01 -17.89 13.05
C GLY A 152 10.30 -16.93 11.89
N ALA A 153 10.96 -17.39 10.82
CA ALA A 153 11.16 -16.56 9.63
C ALA A 153 9.85 -16.44 8.84
N VAL A 154 9.50 -15.21 8.46
CA VAL A 154 8.26 -14.89 7.76
C VAL A 154 8.53 -14.60 6.30
N PHE A 155 7.89 -15.35 5.42
CA PHE A 155 7.90 -15.15 3.98
C PHE A 155 6.61 -14.50 3.55
N TYR A 156 6.69 -13.60 2.57
CA TYR A 156 5.50 -12.96 2.03
C TYR A 156 5.65 -12.60 0.54
N SER A 157 4.55 -12.71 -0.21
CA SER A 157 4.39 -12.10 -1.54
C SER A 157 3.02 -11.44 -1.68
N SER A 158 2.97 -10.39 -2.50
CA SER A 158 1.75 -9.74 -2.97
C SER A 158 1.77 -9.77 -4.49
N PHE A 159 0.74 -10.37 -5.09
CA PHE A 159 0.52 -10.40 -6.52
C PHE A 159 -0.60 -9.44 -6.86
N ILE A 160 -0.32 -8.47 -7.71
CA ILE A 160 -1.27 -7.52 -8.25
C ILE A 160 -1.83 -8.11 -9.53
N LEU A 161 -3.13 -8.32 -9.56
CA LEU A 161 -3.86 -8.76 -10.75
C LEU A 161 -4.64 -7.56 -11.29
N ARG A 162 -4.15 -6.98 -12.37
CA ARG A 162 -4.81 -5.89 -13.08
C ARG A 162 -5.64 -6.49 -14.21
N THR A 163 -6.93 -6.29 -14.22
CA THR A 163 -7.69 -6.63 -15.41
C THR A 163 -7.39 -5.63 -16.52
N GLU A 164 -7.48 -6.02 -17.79
CA GLU A 164 -7.35 -5.10 -18.93
C GLU A 164 -8.30 -3.88 -18.84
N THR A 165 -9.40 -3.98 -18.08
CA THR A 165 -10.31 -2.86 -17.77
C THR A 165 -9.90 -2.14 -16.47
N GLU A 166 -8.88 -1.27 -16.51
CA GLU A 166 -8.27 -0.64 -15.32
C GLU A 166 -8.97 0.62 -14.81
N ASN A 167 -9.85 1.23 -15.61
CA ASN A 167 -10.37 2.58 -15.36
C ASN A 167 -11.61 2.60 -14.47
N ARG A 168 -11.58 1.86 -13.37
CA ARG A 168 -12.76 1.69 -12.50
C ARG A 168 -12.66 2.57 -11.26
N ASN A 169 -13.79 3.20 -10.97
CA ASN A 169 -13.98 4.13 -9.88
C ASN A 169 -14.25 3.35 -8.58
N PRO A 170 -13.42 3.48 -7.53
CA PRO A 170 -13.57 2.75 -6.29
C PRO A 170 -14.89 3.03 -5.55
N ALA A 171 -15.57 4.14 -5.86
CA ALA A 171 -16.88 4.46 -5.28
C ALA A 171 -18.03 3.61 -5.87
N PHE A 172 -17.81 2.91 -6.99
CA PHE A 172 -18.86 2.18 -7.70
C PHE A 172 -18.75 0.67 -7.52
N GLN A 173 -19.87 -0.02 -7.61
CA GLN A 173 -19.88 -1.49 -7.66
C GLN A 173 -19.93 -1.95 -9.10
N TYR A 174 -19.30 -3.08 -9.39
CA TYR A 174 -19.15 -3.57 -10.74
C TYR A 174 -19.66 -4.98 -10.86
N ARG A 175 -20.39 -5.24 -11.94
CA ARG A 175 -20.79 -6.58 -12.37
C ARG A 175 -20.40 -6.75 -13.82
N SER A 176 -20.13 -7.97 -14.22
CA SER A 176 -19.93 -8.29 -15.63
C SER A 176 -20.41 -9.70 -15.93
N SER A 177 -20.92 -9.88 -17.14
CA SER A 177 -21.34 -11.19 -17.65
C SER A 177 -20.82 -11.36 -19.07
N LEU A 178 -20.46 -12.59 -19.42
CA LEU A 178 -19.94 -12.92 -20.73
C LEU A 178 -21.07 -13.33 -21.66
N GLY A 179 -20.90 -13.02 -22.94
CA GLY A 179 -21.75 -13.49 -24.02
C GLY A 179 -21.58 -14.99 -24.26
N ASN A 180 -22.45 -15.55 -25.10
CA ASN A 180 -22.47 -16.98 -25.36
C ASN A 180 -21.37 -17.45 -26.33
N ASP A 181 -20.67 -16.53 -27.01
CA ASP A 181 -19.60 -16.88 -27.95
C ASP A 181 -18.26 -17.08 -27.21
N PRO A 182 -17.71 -18.30 -27.17
CA PRO A 182 -16.46 -18.60 -26.47
C PRO A 182 -15.22 -17.94 -27.10
N SER A 183 -15.31 -17.43 -28.32
CA SER A 183 -14.20 -16.77 -29.02
C SER A 183 -14.08 -15.29 -28.65
N HIS A 184 -15.14 -14.71 -28.09
CA HIS A 184 -15.26 -13.29 -27.77
C HIS A 184 -15.81 -13.10 -26.36
N GLN A 185 -15.04 -13.54 -25.36
CA GLN A 185 -15.39 -13.50 -23.93
C GLN A 185 -14.65 -12.41 -23.15
N THR A 186 -14.54 -11.22 -23.72
CA THR A 186 -13.96 -10.05 -23.05
C THR A 186 -15.07 -9.02 -22.84
N PRO A 187 -15.41 -8.66 -21.60
CA PRO A 187 -16.44 -7.66 -21.36
C PRO A 187 -15.99 -6.26 -21.83
N PRO A 188 -16.94 -5.38 -22.18
CA PRO A 188 -16.63 -3.99 -22.50
C PRO A 188 -15.94 -3.28 -21.33
N ASP A 189 -15.20 -2.24 -21.65
CA ASP A 189 -14.65 -1.29 -20.69
C ASP A 189 -15.53 -0.04 -20.61
N LEU A 190 -15.59 0.57 -19.43
CA LEU A 190 -16.37 1.78 -19.15
C LEU A 190 -15.57 2.66 -18.21
N ARG A 191 -15.53 3.95 -18.53
CA ARG A 191 -15.01 5.00 -17.67
C ARG A 191 -16.02 6.12 -17.59
N MET A 192 -16.61 6.27 -16.41
CA MET A 192 -17.47 7.41 -16.09
C MET A 192 -16.63 8.69 -15.98
N THR A 193 -17.11 9.77 -16.61
CA THR A 193 -16.62 11.13 -16.38
C THR A 193 -17.51 11.87 -15.40
N GLU A 194 -18.82 11.60 -15.40
CA GLU A 194 -19.79 12.05 -14.41
C GLU A 194 -20.92 11.02 -14.22
N PRO A 195 -21.38 10.75 -12.99
CA PRO A 195 -20.78 11.19 -11.74
C PRO A 195 -19.45 10.46 -11.49
N LYS A 196 -18.54 11.10 -10.74
CA LYS A 196 -17.27 10.49 -10.29
C LYS A 196 -17.33 9.87 -8.90
N ILE A 197 -18.47 9.94 -8.25
CA ILE A 197 -18.71 9.53 -6.86
C ILE A 197 -20.16 9.06 -6.73
N ALA A 198 -20.53 8.52 -5.58
CA ALA A 198 -21.92 8.14 -5.32
C ALA A 198 -22.88 9.33 -5.53
N ILE A 199 -24.14 9.03 -5.89
CA ILE A 199 -25.18 10.04 -6.05
C ILE A 199 -25.77 10.31 -4.66
N GLU A 200 -25.65 11.55 -4.22
CA GLU A 200 -26.11 11.97 -2.90
C GLU A 200 -27.44 12.67 -3.02
N MET A 201 -28.50 12.00 -2.53
CA MET A 201 -29.86 12.50 -2.63
C MET A 201 -30.17 13.46 -1.48
N PRO A 202 -30.52 14.73 -1.76
CA PRO A 202 -30.92 15.67 -0.72
C PRO A 202 -32.15 15.16 0.03
N SER A 203 -32.14 15.24 1.37
CA SER A 203 -33.29 14.82 2.22
C SER A 203 -34.60 15.55 1.92
N THR A 204 -34.54 16.68 1.21
CA THR A 204 -35.69 17.50 0.80
C THR A 204 -36.22 17.14 -0.58
N GLN A 205 -35.52 16.28 -1.34
CA GLN A 205 -35.87 15.93 -2.71
C GLN A 205 -36.15 14.43 -2.83
N ASN A 206 -37.26 14.10 -3.51
CA ASN A 206 -37.60 12.71 -3.85
C ASN A 206 -36.98 12.27 -5.18
N SER A 207 -36.44 13.21 -5.95
CA SER A 207 -35.79 12.99 -7.23
C SER A 207 -34.87 14.16 -7.54
N MET A 208 -33.75 13.89 -8.21
CA MET A 208 -32.82 14.91 -8.73
C MET A 208 -32.37 14.57 -10.14
N ASP A 209 -32.15 15.58 -10.98
CA ASP A 209 -31.54 15.38 -12.30
C ASP A 209 -30.02 15.19 -12.15
N VAL A 210 -29.52 14.05 -12.59
CA VAL A 210 -28.09 13.69 -12.56
C VAL A 210 -27.57 13.60 -13.98
N ARG A 211 -26.42 14.22 -14.23
CA ARG A 211 -25.69 14.07 -15.49
C ARG A 211 -24.86 12.78 -15.44
N PHE A 212 -25.05 11.96 -16.47
CA PHE A 212 -24.29 10.75 -16.73
C PHE A 212 -23.50 10.93 -18.01
N SER A 213 -22.19 10.94 -17.89
CA SER A 213 -21.29 10.99 -19.02
C SER A 213 -20.13 10.04 -18.80
N GLY A 214 -19.62 9.49 -19.90
CA GLY A 214 -18.50 8.58 -19.87
C GLY A 214 -18.10 8.13 -21.26
N VAL A 215 -17.09 7.28 -21.28
CA VAL A 215 -16.57 6.64 -22.48
C VAL A 215 -16.57 5.13 -22.26
N ALA A 216 -17.05 4.39 -23.25
CA ALA A 216 -17.03 2.94 -23.24
C ALA A 216 -16.29 2.41 -24.46
N ALA A 217 -15.67 1.24 -24.34
CA ALA A 217 -14.94 0.58 -25.42
C ALA A 217 -15.13 -0.93 -25.35
N ALA A 218 -14.96 -1.63 -26.48
CA ALA A 218 -15.07 -3.09 -26.56
C ALA A 218 -14.17 -3.63 -27.66
N VAL A 219 -13.80 -4.91 -27.58
CA VAL A 219 -12.94 -5.59 -28.59
C VAL A 219 -13.42 -5.34 -30.01
N THR A 220 -14.73 -5.39 -30.23
CA THR A 220 -15.36 -5.15 -31.54
C THR A 220 -16.11 -3.84 -31.61
N SER A 221 -17.23 -3.74 -30.90
CA SER A 221 -18.02 -2.51 -30.84
C SER A 221 -18.96 -2.54 -29.66
N VAL A 222 -19.19 -1.36 -29.09
CA VAL A 222 -20.25 -1.15 -28.11
C VAL A 222 -21.58 -1.09 -28.87
N GLU A 223 -22.48 -2.04 -28.60
CA GLU A 223 -23.81 -2.11 -29.20
C GLU A 223 -24.75 -1.09 -28.55
N ARG A 224 -24.74 -1.00 -27.21
CA ARG A 224 -25.60 -0.09 -26.46
C ARG A 224 -25.06 0.23 -25.07
N ILE A 225 -25.48 1.37 -24.56
CA ILE A 225 -25.33 1.78 -23.16
C ILE A 225 -26.72 2.05 -22.59
N LEU A 226 -27.03 1.48 -21.42
CA LEU A 226 -28.28 1.68 -20.71
C LEU A 226 -28.03 2.35 -19.36
N ILE A 227 -28.89 3.28 -18.98
CA ILE A 227 -28.93 3.92 -17.66
C ILE A 227 -30.28 3.59 -17.04
N ASP A 228 -30.27 2.78 -15.97
CA ASP A 228 -31.45 2.15 -15.38
C ASP A 228 -32.37 1.52 -16.43
N GLY A 229 -31.76 0.76 -17.34
CA GLY A 229 -32.46 0.01 -18.38
C GLY A 229 -32.90 0.81 -19.61
N ALA A 230 -32.74 2.14 -19.63
CA ALA A 230 -33.08 2.94 -20.81
C ALA A 230 -31.86 3.47 -21.56
N ALA A 231 -31.95 3.47 -22.88
CA ALA A 231 -30.81 3.70 -23.77
C ALA A 231 -30.23 5.11 -23.69
N ALA A 232 -28.90 5.19 -23.63
CA ALA A 232 -28.13 6.40 -23.77
C ALA A 232 -27.71 6.61 -25.24
N PRO A 233 -27.69 7.86 -25.74
CA PRO A 233 -27.20 8.15 -27.08
C PRO A 233 -25.70 7.89 -27.17
N LEU A 234 -25.29 7.11 -28.19
CA LEU A 234 -23.88 6.84 -28.47
C LEU A 234 -23.35 7.84 -29.50
N LYS A 235 -22.22 8.47 -29.17
CA LYS A 235 -21.46 9.33 -30.07
C LYS A 235 -20.11 8.69 -30.35
N ARG A 236 -19.68 8.66 -31.61
CA ARG A 236 -18.30 8.27 -31.94
C ARG A 236 -17.34 9.30 -31.37
N VAL A 237 -16.24 8.84 -30.81
CA VAL A 237 -15.18 9.73 -30.38
C VAL A 237 -14.38 10.19 -31.61
N PRO A 238 -14.20 11.50 -31.83
CA PRO A 238 -13.40 12.01 -32.94
C PRO A 238 -11.97 11.46 -32.93
N GLU A 239 -11.45 11.21 -34.13
CA GLU A 239 -10.06 10.82 -34.34
C GLU A 239 -9.13 11.95 -33.85
N GLY A 240 -8.21 11.63 -32.93
CA GLY A 240 -7.29 12.62 -32.34
C GLY A 240 -7.63 13.09 -30.92
N GLU A 241 -8.78 12.72 -30.36
CA GLU A 241 -9.02 12.94 -28.92
C GLU A 241 -8.04 12.13 -28.05
N ARG A 242 -7.64 12.74 -26.93
CA ARG A 242 -6.63 12.17 -26.01
C ARG A 242 -7.04 10.78 -25.57
N LYS A 243 -6.06 9.86 -25.59
CA LYS A 243 -6.22 8.53 -25.03
C LYS A 243 -6.58 8.62 -23.53
N ILE A 244 -7.63 7.93 -23.14
CA ILE A 244 -8.12 7.81 -21.76
C ILE A 244 -7.76 6.45 -21.13
N GLY A 245 -7.08 5.59 -21.89
CA GLY A 245 -6.49 4.35 -21.38
C GLY A 245 -7.51 3.23 -21.18
N LEU A 246 -8.61 3.22 -21.92
CA LEU A 246 -9.52 2.06 -21.96
C LEU A 246 -8.89 0.93 -22.78
N ALA A 247 -9.22 -0.31 -22.43
CA ALA A 247 -8.99 -1.43 -23.34
C ALA A 247 -9.77 -1.21 -24.65
N HIS A 248 -9.17 -1.58 -25.79
CA HIS A 248 -9.80 -1.51 -27.12
C HIS A 248 -10.23 -0.10 -27.54
N GLU A 249 -9.36 0.86 -27.26
CA GLU A 249 -9.61 2.30 -27.40
C GLU A 249 -9.96 2.76 -28.84
N GLU A 250 -9.61 1.95 -29.83
CA GLU A 250 -9.99 2.09 -31.24
C GLU A 250 -11.51 2.01 -31.48
N ASN A 251 -12.26 1.32 -30.64
CA ASN A 251 -13.70 1.07 -30.80
C ASN A 251 -14.55 1.81 -29.76
N ARG A 252 -14.04 2.94 -29.26
CA ARG A 252 -14.67 3.68 -28.17
C ARG A 252 -15.86 4.55 -28.63
N VAL A 253 -16.85 4.65 -27.75
CA VAL A 253 -18.01 5.52 -27.88
C VAL A 253 -18.18 6.37 -26.62
N MET A 254 -18.72 7.57 -26.79
CA MET A 254 -19.09 8.48 -25.71
C MET A 254 -20.59 8.52 -25.51
N PHE A 255 -21.00 8.76 -24.28
CA PHE A 255 -22.36 9.12 -23.92
C PHE A 255 -22.36 10.32 -22.97
N ASP A 256 -23.42 11.11 -23.07
CA ASP A 256 -23.65 12.28 -22.22
C ASP A 256 -25.14 12.57 -22.23
N LEU A 257 -25.79 12.38 -21.08
CA LEU A 257 -27.20 12.69 -20.87
C LEU A 257 -27.48 13.03 -19.41
N THR A 258 -28.57 13.74 -19.19
CA THR A 258 -29.09 13.99 -17.83
C THR A 258 -30.38 13.20 -17.63
N ARG A 259 -30.53 12.56 -16.47
CA ARG A 259 -31.75 11.81 -16.12
C ARG A 259 -32.16 12.01 -14.66
N PRO A 260 -33.46 11.95 -14.35
CA PRO A 260 -33.94 11.97 -12.98
C PRO A 260 -33.58 10.67 -12.26
N VAL A 261 -32.92 10.78 -11.12
CA VAL A 261 -32.63 9.70 -10.18
C VAL A 261 -33.58 9.85 -8.99
N ARG A 262 -34.14 8.74 -8.51
CA ARG A 262 -35.11 8.74 -7.41
C ARG A 262 -34.44 8.45 -6.07
N ALA A 263 -34.98 9.04 -5.01
CA ALA A 263 -34.49 8.88 -3.65
C ALA A 263 -34.69 7.47 -3.05
N ASP A 264 -35.63 6.69 -3.61
CA ASP A 264 -35.94 5.33 -3.16
C ASP A 264 -35.06 4.26 -3.81
N ALA A 265 -34.29 4.60 -4.84
CA ALA A 265 -33.34 3.70 -5.46
C ALA A 265 -32.06 3.63 -4.58
N SER A 266 -31.50 2.43 -4.46
CA SER A 266 -30.24 2.23 -3.74
C SER A 266 -29.01 2.49 -4.60
N ASN A 267 -29.12 2.33 -5.92
CA ASN A 267 -28.08 2.59 -6.90
C ASN A 267 -28.69 2.97 -8.25
N VAL A 268 -27.91 3.62 -9.12
CA VAL A 268 -28.16 3.73 -10.56
C VAL A 268 -27.29 2.73 -11.31
N ALA A 269 -27.87 1.95 -12.22
CA ALA A 269 -27.15 0.99 -13.04
C ALA A 269 -26.78 1.57 -14.42
N ILE A 270 -25.48 1.62 -14.72
CA ILE A 270 -24.92 1.92 -16.04
C ILE A 270 -24.47 0.61 -16.68
N GLU A 271 -25.14 0.19 -17.73
CA GLU A 271 -24.88 -1.08 -18.39
C GLU A 271 -24.33 -0.85 -19.80
N VAL A 272 -23.15 -1.40 -20.10
CA VAL A 272 -22.57 -1.40 -21.45
C VAL A 272 -22.63 -2.82 -21.99
N VAL A 273 -23.05 -2.94 -23.25
CA VAL A 273 -23.18 -4.22 -23.96
C VAL A 273 -22.44 -4.13 -25.29
N ASP A 274 -21.59 -5.12 -25.58
CA ASP A 274 -20.98 -5.25 -26.90
C ASP A 274 -21.83 -6.07 -27.89
N SER A 275 -21.37 -6.13 -29.14
CA SER A 275 -21.99 -6.88 -30.22
C SER A 275 -22.10 -8.40 -30.01
N PHE A 276 -21.41 -8.97 -29.02
CA PHE A 276 -21.46 -10.40 -28.69
C PHE A 276 -22.26 -10.69 -27.42
N GLY A 277 -22.88 -9.65 -26.83
CA GLY A 277 -23.67 -9.77 -25.61
C GLY A 277 -22.82 -9.83 -24.34
N ASN A 278 -21.51 -9.57 -24.40
CA ASN A 278 -20.74 -9.34 -23.19
C ASN A 278 -21.20 -8.03 -22.56
N ARG A 279 -21.22 -8.02 -21.23
CA ARG A 279 -21.82 -6.95 -20.45
C ARG A 279 -20.92 -6.56 -19.29
N ILE A 280 -20.88 -5.27 -19.05
CA ILE A 280 -20.43 -4.66 -17.80
C ILE A 280 -21.59 -3.81 -17.26
N THR A 281 -21.79 -3.86 -15.95
CA THR A 281 -22.72 -3.00 -15.22
C THR A 281 -21.96 -2.29 -14.12
N GLU A 282 -21.94 -0.97 -14.12
CA GLU A 282 -21.54 -0.14 -12.98
C GLU A 282 -22.79 0.22 -12.19
N LEU A 283 -22.76 0.01 -10.88
CA LEU A 283 -23.79 0.44 -9.96
C LEU A 283 -23.22 1.63 -9.19
N ILE A 284 -23.75 2.80 -9.47
CA ILE A 284 -23.43 4.05 -8.78
C ILE A 284 -24.33 4.10 -7.54
N PRO A 285 -23.77 4.02 -6.31
CA PRO A 285 -24.59 4.06 -5.10
C PRO A 285 -25.40 5.35 -5.03
N ILE A 286 -26.60 5.24 -4.50
CA ILE A 286 -27.41 6.37 -4.09
C ILE A 286 -27.43 6.36 -2.57
N HIS A 287 -26.86 7.40 -1.97
CA HIS A 287 -26.93 7.62 -0.55
C HIS A 287 -28.03 8.64 -0.28
N SER A 288 -29.02 8.26 0.52
CA SER A 288 -29.94 9.22 1.10
C SER A 288 -29.28 9.77 2.36
N ARG A 289 -29.22 11.09 2.54
CA ARG A 289 -28.70 11.74 3.75
C ARG A 289 -28.93 10.91 5.01
N ALA A 290 -27.86 10.30 5.52
CA ALA A 290 -27.84 9.93 6.93
C ALA A 290 -27.87 11.23 7.74
N HIS A 291 -28.45 11.16 8.94
CA HIS A 291 -28.49 12.29 9.85
C HIS A 291 -27.12 12.95 9.98
N PRO A 292 -27.03 14.28 10.18
CA PRO A 292 -25.77 14.95 10.46
C PRO A 292 -25.00 14.12 11.49
N ALA A 293 -23.82 13.65 11.09
CA ALA A 293 -23.02 12.76 11.92
C ALA A 293 -23.03 13.30 13.34
N SER A 294 -23.43 12.47 14.31
CA SER A 294 -23.64 12.90 15.69
C SER A 294 -22.43 13.73 16.13
N GLN A 295 -22.66 14.98 16.48
CA GLN A 295 -21.60 15.94 16.78
C GLN A 295 -20.62 15.29 17.77
N PHE A 296 -19.41 14.97 17.32
CA PHE A 296 -18.42 14.25 18.13
C PHE A 296 -18.13 15.06 19.40
N LYS A 297 -18.41 14.48 20.57
CA LYS A 297 -18.30 15.18 21.87
C LYS A 297 -17.01 14.86 22.64
N GLY A 298 -16.18 13.96 22.14
CA GLY A 298 -14.89 13.63 22.75
C GLY A 298 -13.84 14.71 22.52
N LYS A 299 -12.71 14.59 23.22
CA LYS A 299 -11.51 15.37 22.91
C LYS A 299 -10.81 14.77 21.69
N LYS A 300 -10.07 15.61 20.98
CA LYS A 300 -9.28 15.21 19.81
C LYS A 300 -7.80 15.34 20.15
N TYR A 301 -7.02 14.32 19.79
CA TYR A 301 -5.58 14.25 19.99
C TYR A 301 -4.89 13.88 18.68
N ALA A 302 -3.71 14.44 18.43
CA ALA A 302 -2.91 14.12 17.25
C ALA A 302 -1.43 13.89 17.59
N LEU A 303 -0.86 12.78 17.14
CA LEU A 303 0.59 12.57 17.07
C LEU A 303 1.01 12.71 15.61
N ILE A 304 1.86 13.69 15.32
CA ILE A 304 2.23 14.06 13.96
C ILE A 304 3.75 14.05 13.84
N ILE A 305 4.27 13.27 12.90
CA ILE A 305 5.70 13.06 12.70
C ILE A 305 6.04 13.36 11.24
N GLY A 306 7.02 14.23 11.00
CA GLY A 306 7.48 14.58 9.65
C GLY A 306 8.99 14.73 9.58
N ILE A 307 9.65 13.90 8.78
CA ILE A 307 11.11 13.84 8.74
C ILE A 307 11.58 14.00 7.29
N SER A 308 12.17 15.15 7.01
CA SER A 308 12.83 15.40 5.72
C SER A 308 14.34 15.38 5.83
N LYS A 309 14.88 15.76 6.97
CA LYS A 309 16.32 15.78 7.25
C LYS A 309 16.69 14.61 8.13
N PHE A 310 17.72 13.87 7.75
CA PHE A 310 18.22 12.73 8.50
C PHE A 310 19.65 12.98 8.96
N LEU A 311 19.96 12.63 10.21
CA LEU A 311 21.30 12.77 10.78
C LEU A 311 22.35 12.03 9.95
N ASN A 312 21.98 10.86 9.44
CA ASN A 312 22.85 9.98 8.66
C ASN A 312 22.66 10.14 7.13
N ASN A 313 22.30 11.33 6.66
CA ASN A 313 21.99 11.56 5.25
C ASN A 313 23.18 11.33 4.28
N GLY A 314 24.41 11.42 4.79
CA GLY A 314 25.64 11.08 4.05
C GLY A 314 25.99 9.59 4.06
N ARG A 315 25.18 8.73 4.72
CA ARG A 315 25.47 7.30 4.95
C ARG A 315 24.39 6.37 4.40
N GLY A 316 23.74 6.78 3.31
CA GLY A 316 22.81 5.93 2.55
C GLY A 316 21.33 6.22 2.76
N VAL A 317 20.95 6.96 3.81
CA VAL A 317 19.62 7.57 3.93
C VAL A 317 19.63 8.87 3.13
N LYS A 318 18.69 9.12 2.22
CA LYS A 318 18.63 10.43 1.54
C LYS A 318 17.62 11.33 2.23
N ASP A 319 17.90 12.63 2.27
CA ASP A 319 16.90 13.61 2.68
C ASP A 319 15.68 13.57 1.75
N LEU A 320 14.49 13.78 2.33
CA LEU A 320 13.28 14.14 1.60
C LEU A 320 13.19 15.68 1.51
N GLN A 321 12.27 16.18 0.70
CA GLN A 321 12.06 17.60 0.51
C GLN A 321 10.94 18.13 1.42
N TYR A 322 9.80 17.46 1.50
CA TYR A 322 8.57 18.07 2.03
C TYR A 322 7.89 17.32 3.19
N ALA A 323 8.32 16.12 3.58
CA ALA A 323 7.71 15.38 4.70
C ALA A 323 7.55 16.17 6.03
N HIS A 324 8.50 17.04 6.38
CA HIS A 324 8.35 17.95 7.54
C HIS A 324 7.31 19.06 7.31
N SER A 325 7.22 19.57 6.07
CA SER A 325 6.22 20.56 5.64
C SER A 325 4.81 19.94 5.65
N ASP A 326 4.69 18.72 5.14
CA ASP A 326 3.48 17.90 5.17
C ASP A 326 2.93 17.78 6.62
N ALA A 327 3.78 17.36 7.55
CA ALA A 327 3.43 17.26 8.97
C ALA A 327 3.05 18.62 9.59
N ALA A 328 3.78 19.69 9.27
CA ALA A 328 3.48 21.03 9.76
C ALA A 328 2.10 21.52 9.26
N SER A 329 1.79 21.34 7.98
CA SER A 329 0.50 21.74 7.40
C SER A 329 -0.68 20.92 7.93
N ILE A 330 -0.49 19.62 8.18
CA ILE A 330 -1.51 18.81 8.87
C ILE A 330 -1.74 19.32 10.30
N SER A 331 -0.67 19.61 11.05
CA SER A 331 -0.77 20.17 12.41
C SER A 331 -1.50 21.51 12.44
N GLU A 332 -1.21 22.40 11.48
CA GLU A 332 -1.89 23.69 11.33
C GLU A 332 -3.37 23.50 10.99
N PHE A 333 -3.67 22.65 10.01
CA PHE A 333 -5.05 22.38 9.61
C PHE A 333 -5.88 21.81 10.77
N LEU A 334 -5.34 20.87 11.56
CA LEU A 334 -6.06 20.24 12.67
C LEU A 334 -6.46 21.24 13.78
N GLN A 335 -5.71 22.33 13.93
CA GLN A 335 -6.03 23.41 14.87
C GLN A 335 -7.12 24.34 14.34
N SER A 336 -7.42 24.29 13.03
CA SER A 336 -8.44 25.15 12.44
C SER A 336 -9.85 24.80 12.94
N PRO A 337 -10.79 25.77 12.94
CA PRO A 337 -12.19 25.49 13.23
C PRO A 337 -12.80 24.43 12.31
N ALA A 338 -12.36 24.37 11.05
CA ALA A 338 -12.82 23.39 10.07
C ALA A 338 -12.48 21.95 10.49
N ALA A 339 -11.32 21.69 11.08
CA ALA A 339 -10.98 20.37 11.63
C ALA A 339 -11.61 20.09 13.01
N GLY A 340 -12.44 21.00 13.51
CA GLY A 340 -12.99 20.98 14.86
C GLY A 340 -11.97 21.32 15.95
N ALA A 341 -11.03 22.22 15.64
CA ALA A 341 -10.15 22.93 16.57
C ALA A 341 -9.46 22.02 17.60
N PHE A 342 -8.59 21.12 17.13
CA PHE A 342 -7.76 20.33 18.03
C PHE A 342 -6.98 21.28 18.95
N PRO A 343 -7.07 21.13 20.29
CA PRO A 343 -6.29 21.96 21.20
C PRO A 343 -4.80 21.76 20.96
N SER A 344 -4.02 22.84 20.98
CA SER A 344 -2.55 22.78 20.78
C SER A 344 -1.87 21.78 21.74
N ASP A 345 -2.32 21.73 23.00
CA ASP A 345 -1.79 20.83 24.03
C ASP A 345 -2.11 19.35 23.76
N ASN A 346 -3.08 19.09 22.88
CA ASN A 346 -3.46 17.78 22.40
C ASN A 346 -2.82 17.42 21.05
N ILE A 347 -1.85 18.21 20.57
CA ILE A 347 -1.06 17.89 19.39
C ILE A 347 0.40 17.72 19.79
N LYS A 348 0.98 16.55 19.50
CA LYS A 348 2.41 16.29 19.62
C LYS A 348 3.00 16.27 18.20
N LEU A 349 3.71 17.34 17.86
CA LEU A 349 4.40 17.49 16.58
C LEU A 349 5.90 17.20 16.76
N LEU A 350 6.43 16.26 15.97
CA LEU A 350 7.86 15.91 15.94
C LEU A 350 8.39 16.09 14.52
N LEU A 351 9.26 17.06 14.32
CA LEU A 351 9.85 17.39 13.02
C LEU A 351 11.36 17.19 13.02
N ASN A 352 11.89 16.61 11.94
CA ASN A 352 13.33 16.48 11.67
C ASN A 352 14.12 16.05 12.92
N GLU A 353 15.07 16.85 13.40
CA GLU A 353 15.94 16.55 14.55
C GLU A 353 15.21 16.24 15.86
N ASN A 354 13.96 16.68 15.99
CA ASN A 354 13.13 16.36 17.17
C ASN A 354 12.46 14.98 17.06
N ALA A 355 12.41 14.39 15.86
CA ALA A 355 11.83 13.08 15.59
C ALA A 355 12.86 11.94 15.70
N THR A 356 13.61 11.93 16.81
CA THR A 356 14.49 10.79 17.16
C THR A 356 13.65 9.57 17.55
N LEU A 357 14.22 8.36 17.43
CA LEU A 357 13.55 7.14 17.88
C LEU A 357 13.12 7.25 19.35
N ALA A 358 13.96 7.85 20.20
CA ALA A 358 13.66 8.04 21.62
C ALA A 358 12.42 8.93 21.83
N ALA A 359 12.36 10.09 21.18
CA ALA A 359 11.24 11.03 21.29
C ALA A 359 9.94 10.41 20.72
N VAL A 360 10.03 9.68 19.62
CA VAL A 360 8.88 9.00 19.01
C VAL A 360 8.38 7.88 19.92
N ARG A 361 9.26 7.07 20.52
CA ARG A 361 8.87 6.03 21.49
C ARG A 361 8.24 6.63 22.75
N GLU A 362 8.77 7.74 23.25
CA GLU A 362 8.17 8.47 24.37
C GLU A 362 6.75 8.92 24.03
N ALA A 363 6.54 9.52 22.85
CA ALA A 363 5.21 9.94 22.40
C ALA A 363 4.25 8.75 22.27
N LEU A 364 4.70 7.63 21.70
CA LEU A 364 3.92 6.40 21.55
C LEU A 364 3.66 5.66 22.88
N THR A 365 4.31 6.04 23.97
CA THR A 365 4.09 5.40 25.28
C THR A 365 3.35 6.30 26.26
N THR A 366 3.54 7.62 26.17
CA THR A 366 2.99 8.58 27.13
C THR A 366 1.90 9.46 26.53
N PHE A 367 2.10 9.98 25.33
CA PHE A 367 1.18 10.94 24.72
C PHE A 367 -0.07 10.25 24.20
N ILE A 368 0.07 9.14 23.46
CA ILE A 368 -1.09 8.41 22.92
C ILE A 368 -1.93 7.70 24.00
N ALA A 369 -1.44 7.66 25.24
CA ALA A 369 -2.16 7.10 26.39
C ALA A 369 -3.09 8.11 27.09
N LYS A 370 -3.00 9.40 26.74
CA LYS A 370 -3.86 10.46 27.27
C LYS A 370 -5.34 10.38 26.84
N PRO A 371 -5.67 10.05 25.57
CA PRO A 371 -7.06 10.00 25.11
C PRO A 371 -7.86 8.89 25.82
N GLY A 372 -9.09 9.20 26.24
CA GLY A 372 -10.03 8.23 26.79
C GLY A 372 -10.83 7.48 25.71
N PRO A 373 -11.71 6.53 26.10
CA PRO A 373 -12.48 5.71 25.17
C PRO A 373 -13.37 6.46 24.18
N ASP A 374 -13.88 7.63 24.59
CA ASP A 374 -14.75 8.47 23.75
C ASP A 374 -13.98 9.50 22.92
N ASP A 375 -12.67 9.61 23.11
CA ASP A 375 -11.81 10.56 22.41
C ASP A 375 -11.36 10.03 21.03
N LEU A 376 -10.86 10.94 20.20
CA LEU A 376 -10.29 10.65 18.89
C LEU A 376 -8.76 10.76 18.98
N LEU A 377 -8.07 9.73 18.50
CA LEU A 377 -6.63 9.77 18.28
C LEU A 377 -6.32 9.72 16.79
N LEU A 378 -5.67 10.76 16.27
CA LEU A 378 -5.09 10.80 14.94
C LEU A 378 -3.58 10.58 15.02
N ILE A 379 -3.03 9.71 14.17
CA ILE A 379 -1.58 9.53 14.02
C ILE A 379 -1.23 9.79 12.55
N PHE A 380 -0.34 10.75 12.30
CA PHE A 380 0.20 11.05 10.99
C PHE A 380 1.71 10.85 10.98
N ILE A 381 2.24 10.09 10.02
CA ILE A 381 3.68 9.88 9.85
C ILE A 381 4.07 10.08 8.39
N ALA A 382 4.98 11.03 8.14
CA ALA A 382 5.63 11.25 6.86
C ALA A 382 7.15 11.08 6.99
N THR A 383 7.71 10.04 6.38
CA THR A 383 9.16 9.71 6.41
C THR A 383 9.47 8.58 5.41
N HIS A 384 10.72 8.14 5.31
CA HIS A 384 11.08 6.91 4.61
C HIS A 384 10.56 5.67 5.36
N GLY A 385 9.99 4.73 4.62
CA GLY A 385 9.79 3.35 5.04
C GLY A 385 10.77 2.45 4.30
N MET A 386 11.43 1.51 5.00
CA MET A 386 12.27 0.54 4.31
C MET A 386 12.43 -0.78 5.06
N PRO A 387 12.67 -1.88 4.33
CA PRO A 387 13.18 -3.11 4.93
C PRO A 387 14.58 -2.87 5.51
N ASP A 388 14.89 -3.57 6.59
CA ASP A 388 16.23 -3.63 7.15
C ASP A 388 17.18 -4.31 6.16
N PRO A 389 18.28 -3.64 5.73
CA PRO A 389 19.24 -4.21 4.79
C PRO A 389 19.88 -5.52 5.24
N LEU A 390 19.97 -5.75 6.55
CA LEU A 390 20.53 -6.95 7.17
C LEU A 390 19.47 -8.04 7.40
N ASN A 391 18.20 -7.65 7.50
CA ASN A 391 17.07 -8.56 7.61
C ASN A 391 15.82 -7.97 6.94
N GLN A 392 15.67 -8.26 5.64
CA GLN A 392 14.62 -7.69 4.79
C GLN A 392 13.18 -8.09 5.18
N GLN A 393 13.01 -8.96 6.19
CA GLN A 393 11.68 -9.28 6.76
C GLN A 393 11.21 -8.23 7.76
N ASN A 394 12.11 -7.39 8.29
CA ASN A 394 11.77 -6.35 9.25
C ASN A 394 11.66 -5.01 8.53
N HIS A 395 10.52 -4.34 8.69
CA HIS A 395 10.26 -3.04 8.09
C HIS A 395 10.23 -1.96 9.15
N TYR A 396 10.82 -0.82 8.82
CA TYR A 396 11.01 0.28 9.75
C TYR A 396 10.56 1.58 9.13
N PHE A 397 9.94 2.43 9.94
CA PHE A 397 9.98 3.87 9.71
C PHE A 397 11.39 4.37 10.06
N VAL A 398 12.01 5.09 9.13
CA VAL A 398 13.30 5.74 9.37
C VAL A 398 13.05 6.98 10.23
N MET A 399 13.70 7.02 11.39
CA MET A 399 13.69 8.15 12.31
C MET A 399 14.87 9.09 11.99
N TYR A 400 14.90 10.28 12.60
CA TYR A 400 15.97 11.25 12.35
C TYR A 400 17.38 10.68 12.56
N ASP A 401 17.55 9.90 13.63
CA ASP A 401 18.80 9.34 14.12
C ASP A 401 19.03 7.88 13.68
N THR A 402 18.24 7.37 12.73
CA THR A 402 18.38 6.00 12.23
C THR A 402 19.73 5.78 11.56
N ASP A 403 20.40 4.72 11.99
CA ASP A 403 21.62 4.17 11.38
C ASP A 403 21.26 2.88 10.63
N LEU A 404 21.55 2.83 9.33
CA LEU A 404 21.20 1.70 8.45
C LEU A 404 21.91 0.40 8.85
N GLU A 405 23.04 0.46 9.56
CA GLU A 405 23.73 -0.72 10.08
C GLU A 405 23.15 -1.20 11.41
N ARG A 406 22.30 -0.39 12.06
CA ARG A 406 21.74 -0.64 13.39
C ARG A 406 20.24 -0.32 13.46
N MET A 407 19.50 -0.62 12.39
CA MET A 407 18.09 -0.24 12.27
C MET A 407 17.21 -0.83 13.39
N SER A 408 17.51 -2.04 13.86
CA SER A 408 16.80 -2.65 15.00
C SER A 408 16.82 -1.80 16.27
N ASP A 409 17.90 -1.03 16.45
CA ASP A 409 18.15 -0.24 17.66
C ASP A 409 17.76 1.23 17.47
N THR A 410 17.81 1.74 16.22
CA THR A 410 17.78 3.17 15.89
C THR A 410 16.63 3.57 14.98
N ALA A 411 15.82 2.62 14.49
CA ALA A 411 14.62 2.87 13.71
C ALA A 411 13.36 2.35 14.42
N LEU A 412 12.18 2.83 14.01
CA LEU A 412 10.91 2.38 14.57
C LEU A 412 10.37 1.23 13.72
N ALA A 413 10.39 0.01 14.26
CA ALA A 413 9.78 -1.13 13.58
C ALA A 413 8.28 -0.87 13.34
N MET A 414 7.82 -1.00 12.10
CA MET A 414 6.41 -0.78 11.74
C MET A 414 5.49 -1.71 12.54
N SER A 415 5.88 -2.97 12.70
CA SER A 415 5.17 -3.95 13.56
C SER A 415 5.02 -3.49 15.00
N LYS A 416 5.98 -2.72 15.54
CA LYS A 416 5.95 -2.24 16.91
C LYS A 416 4.99 -1.07 17.10
N LEU A 417 4.74 -0.26 16.07
CA LEU A 417 3.74 0.80 16.12
C LEU A 417 2.36 0.21 16.43
N GLY A 418 1.97 -0.85 15.69
CA GLY A 418 0.78 -1.69 15.91
C GLY A 418 0.54 -1.99 17.38
N THR A 419 1.49 -2.76 17.92
CA THR A 419 1.48 -3.22 19.31
C THR A 419 1.44 -2.08 20.32
N LEU A 420 2.12 -0.96 20.06
CA LEU A 420 2.15 0.16 20.99
C LEU A 420 0.81 0.88 21.06
N VAL A 421 0.15 1.17 19.93
CA VAL A 421 -1.16 1.83 19.98
C VAL A 421 -2.20 0.91 20.61
N GLU A 422 -2.20 -0.38 20.29
CA GLU A 422 -3.09 -1.36 20.92
C GLU A 422 -2.89 -1.41 22.45
N GLN A 423 -1.64 -1.43 22.92
CA GLN A 423 -1.32 -1.57 24.35
C GLN A 423 -1.40 -0.27 25.15
N ARG A 424 -1.40 0.89 24.50
CA ARG A 424 -1.26 2.19 25.18
C ARG A 424 -2.41 3.14 24.93
N SER A 425 -3.07 3.08 23.78
CA SER A 425 -4.20 3.95 23.48
C SER A 425 -5.51 3.34 23.96
N PHE A 426 -6.25 4.10 24.76
CA PHE A 426 -7.61 3.72 25.16
C PHE A 426 -8.69 4.28 24.23
N ALA A 427 -8.31 5.12 23.26
CA ALA A 427 -9.24 5.67 22.28
C ALA A 427 -9.86 4.56 21.42
N ARG A 428 -11.19 4.51 21.38
CA ARG A 428 -11.92 3.60 20.49
C ARG A 428 -12.03 4.13 19.07
N ARG A 429 -11.74 5.41 18.86
CA ARG A 429 -11.72 6.05 17.53
C ARG A 429 -10.29 6.44 17.21
N ARG A 430 -9.68 5.69 16.29
CA ARG A 430 -8.30 5.88 15.86
C ARG A 430 -8.27 6.12 14.36
N VAL A 431 -7.50 7.11 13.92
CA VAL A 431 -7.26 7.40 12.50
C VAL A 431 -5.76 7.46 12.27
N MET A 432 -5.25 6.64 11.37
CA MET A 432 -3.82 6.54 11.07
C MET A 432 -3.57 6.86 9.61
N LEU A 433 -2.64 7.77 9.36
CA LEU A 433 -2.34 8.30 8.05
C LEU A 433 -0.83 8.19 7.84
N PHE A 434 -0.41 7.39 6.87
CA PHE A 434 1.00 7.11 6.61
C PHE A 434 1.37 7.61 5.22
N ASP A 435 2.17 8.68 5.16
CA ASP A 435 2.80 9.18 3.93
C ASP A 435 4.25 8.68 3.86
N THR A 436 4.40 7.39 3.61
CA THR A 436 5.70 6.73 3.60
C THR A 436 6.08 6.25 2.21
N CYS A 437 7.23 6.70 1.72
CA CYS A 437 7.82 6.22 0.48
C CYS A 437 8.66 4.96 0.76
N ASP A 438 8.44 3.89 -0.01
CA ASP A 438 9.35 2.73 -0.01
C ASP A 438 10.43 2.89 -1.09
N SER A 439 11.69 2.88 -0.62
CA SER A 439 12.98 2.58 -1.28
C SER A 439 13.28 3.02 -2.73
N ALA A 440 13.03 4.28 -3.11
CA ALA A 440 13.78 4.93 -4.20
C ALA A 440 15.07 5.67 -3.71
N GLY A 441 15.26 5.79 -2.39
CA GLY A 441 16.28 6.67 -1.80
C GLY A 441 17.65 6.06 -1.52
N ILE A 442 17.85 4.74 -1.58
CA ILE A 442 19.08 4.13 -1.03
C ILE A 442 20.20 4.07 -2.08
N SER A 443 21.35 4.65 -1.75
CA SER A 443 22.63 4.29 -2.36
C SER A 443 23.25 3.20 -1.50
N VAL A 444 23.04 1.94 -1.86
CA VAL A 444 23.61 0.79 -1.13
C VAL A 444 25.12 0.74 -1.38
N PRO A 445 25.96 0.45 -0.38
CA PRO A 445 27.38 0.22 -0.58
C PRO A 445 27.64 -0.87 -1.64
N ALA A 446 28.70 -0.71 -2.43
CA ALA A 446 29.07 -1.65 -3.48
C ALA A 446 29.16 -3.09 -2.93
N GLY A 447 28.31 -3.99 -3.42
CA GLY A 447 28.25 -5.40 -3.02
C GLY A 447 26.90 -5.86 -2.48
N VAL A 448 26.01 -4.93 -2.09
CA VAL A 448 24.62 -5.25 -1.72
C VAL A 448 23.70 -4.85 -2.88
N THR A 449 23.17 -5.84 -3.60
CA THR A 449 22.15 -5.57 -4.61
C THR A 449 20.83 -5.23 -3.94
N ALA A 450 20.43 -3.96 -3.96
CA ALA A 450 19.02 -3.59 -3.85
C ALA A 450 18.33 -4.00 -5.16
N ARG A 451 18.08 -5.30 -5.33
CA ARG A 451 17.17 -5.78 -6.36
C ARG A 451 15.76 -5.72 -5.77
N GLY A 452 14.88 -4.98 -6.48
CA GLY A 452 13.50 -4.65 -6.13
C GLY A 452 12.78 -5.71 -5.32
N GLY A 453 12.86 -5.56 -3.99
CA GLY A 453 12.25 -6.47 -3.03
C GLY A 453 10.97 -5.84 -2.52
N ASN A 454 9.84 -6.36 -2.98
CA ASN A 454 8.52 -6.37 -2.37
C ASN A 454 8.32 -5.31 -1.26
N ASN A 455 7.63 -4.21 -1.56
CA ASN A 455 7.25 -3.17 -0.59
C ASN A 455 6.17 -3.71 0.39
N LEU A 456 6.67 -4.56 1.28
CA LEU A 456 6.02 -5.17 2.44
C LEU A 456 5.68 -4.12 3.52
N SER A 457 6.26 -2.91 3.42
CA SER A 457 6.05 -1.81 4.35
C SER A 457 4.57 -1.40 4.36
N ASN A 458 4.01 -1.05 3.18
CA ASN A 458 2.62 -0.63 3.05
C ASN A 458 1.63 -1.73 3.46
N LEU A 459 1.98 -3.00 3.24
CA LEU A 459 1.19 -4.13 3.74
C LEU A 459 1.18 -4.16 5.27
N ILE A 460 2.35 -4.09 5.90
CA ILE A 460 2.45 -4.16 7.36
C ILE A 460 1.58 -3.06 7.93
N LEU A 461 1.69 -1.83 7.41
CA LEU A 461 0.85 -0.69 7.78
C LEU A 461 -0.66 -0.96 7.59
N LYS A 462 -1.06 -1.50 6.43
CA LYS A 462 -2.44 -1.91 6.15
C LYS A 462 -2.97 -2.92 7.17
N ARG A 463 -2.11 -3.82 7.65
CA ARG A 463 -2.44 -4.87 8.63
C ARG A 463 -2.28 -4.45 10.09
N LEU A 464 -1.67 -3.29 10.38
CA LEU A 464 -1.42 -2.89 11.76
C LEU A 464 -2.72 -2.76 12.57
N TYR A 465 -3.91 -2.62 11.94
CA TYR A 465 -5.18 -2.48 12.66
C TYR A 465 -6.40 -3.05 11.92
N LEU A 466 -6.60 -4.36 12.05
CA LEU A 466 -7.85 -5.04 11.70
C LEU A 466 -8.88 -5.03 12.85
N GLU A 467 -8.76 -4.08 13.78
CA GLU A 467 -9.68 -3.95 14.91
C GLU A 467 -10.79 -2.94 14.61
N GLU A 468 -12.00 -3.26 15.07
CA GLU A 468 -13.13 -2.33 15.11
C GLU A 468 -12.71 -1.03 15.82
N GLY A 469 -13.00 0.12 15.21
CA GLY A 469 -12.65 1.44 15.72
C GLY A 469 -11.32 2.05 15.24
N THR A 470 -10.66 1.47 14.22
CA THR A 470 -9.46 2.08 13.60
C THR A 470 -9.58 2.23 12.09
N ALA A 471 -9.48 3.45 11.59
CA ALA A 471 -9.26 3.71 10.16
C ALA A 471 -7.76 3.92 9.89
N THR A 472 -7.23 3.26 8.87
CA THR A 472 -5.84 3.42 8.43
C THR A 472 -5.80 3.73 6.94
N MET A 473 -5.03 4.75 6.55
CA MET A 473 -4.77 5.12 5.16
C MET A 473 -3.26 5.16 4.90
N THR A 474 -2.81 4.56 3.80
CA THR A 474 -1.41 4.62 3.33
C THR A 474 -1.34 5.38 2.02
N SER A 475 -0.25 6.11 1.80
CA SER A 475 -0.05 6.96 0.63
C SER A 475 0.13 6.21 -0.69
N SER A 476 0.59 4.96 -0.65
CA SER A 476 0.78 4.11 -1.82
C SER A 476 0.43 2.65 -1.52
N ASP A 477 0.29 1.85 -2.58
CA ASP A 477 0.06 0.41 -2.46
C ASP A 477 1.38 -0.35 -2.29
N VAL A 478 1.28 -1.65 -2.03
CA VAL A 478 2.41 -2.58 -2.03
C VAL A 478 3.07 -2.55 -3.40
N GLY A 479 4.36 -2.20 -3.42
CA GLY A 479 5.19 -2.13 -4.63
C GLY A 479 5.37 -0.72 -5.19
N GLU A 480 4.66 0.27 -4.63
CA GLU A 480 4.60 1.62 -5.19
C GLU A 480 5.33 2.65 -4.31
N SER A 481 5.99 3.60 -4.96
CA SER A 481 6.62 4.74 -4.27
C SER A 481 5.61 5.85 -3.98
N SER A 482 5.92 6.67 -2.98
CA SER A 482 5.22 7.93 -2.72
C SER A 482 6.02 9.10 -3.29
N TYR A 483 5.36 10.01 -4.00
CA TYR A 483 5.99 11.12 -4.72
C TYR A 483 5.78 12.47 -4.04
N GLU A 484 6.80 13.33 -4.12
CA GLU A 484 6.77 14.70 -3.60
C GLU A 484 7.24 15.70 -4.67
N HIS A 485 6.60 16.88 -4.75
CA HIS A 485 6.88 17.86 -5.80
C HIS A 485 6.43 19.27 -5.43
N MET A 486 7.16 20.28 -5.89
CA MET A 486 6.88 21.72 -5.67
C MET A 486 5.49 22.16 -6.17
N ARG A 487 4.95 21.47 -7.18
CA ARG A 487 3.68 21.84 -7.82
C ARG A 487 2.46 21.66 -6.93
N TRP A 488 2.57 20.80 -5.92
CA TRP A 488 1.47 20.47 -5.02
C TRP A 488 1.53 21.44 -3.84
N GLY A 489 0.74 22.51 -3.90
CA GLY A 489 0.63 23.50 -2.83
C GLY A 489 1.90 24.28 -2.51
N GLY A 490 2.89 24.32 -3.42
CA GLY A 490 4.18 24.95 -3.15
C GLY A 490 5.21 24.03 -2.50
N GLY A 491 4.96 22.72 -2.45
CA GLY A 491 5.90 21.71 -1.95
C GLY A 491 5.27 20.78 -0.92
N HIS A 492 4.77 19.63 -1.38
CA HIS A 492 4.18 18.58 -0.55
C HIS A 492 4.39 17.19 -1.17
N GLY A 493 4.19 16.14 -0.38
CA GLY A 493 3.83 14.82 -0.89
C GLY A 493 2.48 14.87 -1.61
N VAL A 494 2.32 14.16 -2.73
CA VAL A 494 1.06 14.16 -3.50
C VAL A 494 -0.12 13.67 -2.66
N PHE A 495 0.12 12.67 -1.80
CA PHE A 495 -0.87 12.16 -0.88
C PHE A 495 -1.28 13.23 0.15
N THR A 496 -0.32 13.81 0.87
CA THR A 496 -0.61 14.85 1.86
C THR A 496 -1.28 16.08 1.24
N HIS A 497 -0.92 16.46 0.02
CA HIS A 497 -1.57 17.56 -0.69
C HIS A 497 -3.08 17.31 -0.86
N PHE A 498 -3.46 16.18 -1.44
CA PHE A 498 -4.87 15.87 -1.64
C PHE A 498 -5.60 15.52 -0.34
N LEU A 499 -4.90 15.02 0.68
CA LEU A 499 -5.44 14.86 2.02
C LEU A 499 -5.87 16.21 2.59
N LEU A 500 -5.00 17.23 2.54
CA LEU A 500 -5.31 18.59 3.00
C LEU A 500 -6.44 19.23 2.19
N GLU A 501 -6.42 19.08 0.86
CA GLU A 501 -7.47 19.63 -0.01
C GLU A 501 -8.83 18.96 0.23
N GLY A 502 -8.84 17.64 0.44
CA GLY A 502 -10.03 16.89 0.81
C GLY A 502 -10.59 17.35 2.16
N LEU A 503 -9.74 17.43 3.18
CA LEU A 503 -10.11 17.89 4.52
C LEU A 503 -10.61 19.35 4.54
N LYS A 504 -10.13 20.22 3.64
CA LYS A 504 -10.67 21.58 3.45
C LYS A 504 -12.04 21.62 2.78
N GLY A 505 -12.60 20.47 2.43
CA GLY A 505 -13.97 20.31 1.93
C GLY A 505 -14.09 19.86 0.49
N LYS A 506 -12.99 19.59 -0.23
CA LYS A 506 -13.11 18.98 -1.57
C LYS A 506 -13.53 17.51 -1.53
N ALA A 507 -13.44 16.89 -0.36
CA ALA A 507 -13.94 15.55 -0.09
C ALA A 507 -15.32 15.55 0.61
N ASP A 508 -16.01 16.69 0.71
CA ASP A 508 -17.42 16.72 1.15
C ASP A 508 -18.28 16.35 -0.06
N GLU A 509 -18.31 15.06 -0.38
CA GLU A 509 -18.92 14.48 -1.56
C GLU A 509 -20.45 14.62 -1.50
N ASN A 510 -21.02 14.43 -0.30
CA ASN A 510 -22.46 14.50 -0.05
C ASN A 510 -23.02 15.91 0.19
N LEU A 511 -22.14 16.91 0.20
CA LEU A 511 -22.48 18.32 0.43
C LEU A 511 -23.23 18.54 1.76
N ASP A 512 -23.03 17.68 2.75
CA ASP A 512 -23.61 17.81 4.08
C ASP A 512 -22.84 18.80 4.97
N GLY A 513 -21.70 19.30 4.46
CA GLY A 513 -20.85 20.23 5.17
C GLY A 513 -19.89 19.55 6.13
N LEU A 514 -19.71 18.24 6.04
CA LEU A 514 -18.76 17.44 6.78
C LEU A 514 -17.86 16.67 5.80
N VAL A 515 -16.72 16.21 6.29
CA VAL A 515 -15.83 15.30 5.57
C VAL A 515 -15.59 14.09 6.47
N THR A 516 -16.08 12.93 6.06
CA THR A 516 -15.85 11.65 6.72
C THR A 516 -14.53 11.00 6.27
N VAL A 517 -14.07 9.99 7.01
CA VAL A 517 -12.90 9.18 6.61
C VAL A 517 -13.11 8.53 5.24
N GLY A 518 -14.31 8.00 4.99
CA GLY A 518 -14.66 7.32 3.75
C GLY A 518 -14.60 8.25 2.55
N GLU A 519 -15.25 9.41 2.65
CA GLU A 519 -15.23 10.41 1.58
C GLU A 519 -13.82 10.97 1.36
N LEU A 520 -13.08 11.22 2.46
CA LEU A 520 -11.68 11.63 2.36
C LEU A 520 -10.84 10.62 1.60
N PHE A 521 -11.02 9.33 1.85
CA PHE A 521 -10.31 8.29 1.11
C PHE A 521 -10.70 8.24 -0.36
N GLY A 522 -12.00 8.26 -0.67
CA GLY A 522 -12.51 8.26 -2.05
C GLY A 522 -11.88 9.39 -2.86
N TYR A 523 -11.95 10.61 -2.34
CA TYR A 523 -11.32 11.78 -2.92
C TYR A 523 -9.80 11.61 -3.08
N VAL A 524 -9.08 11.28 -2.01
CA VAL A 524 -7.60 11.20 -2.02
C VAL A 524 -7.13 10.14 -3.01
N ASN A 525 -7.74 8.96 -3.02
CA ASN A 525 -7.37 7.89 -3.94
C ASN A 525 -7.53 8.34 -5.41
N LEU A 526 -8.69 8.88 -5.77
CA LEU A 526 -8.97 9.35 -7.13
C LEU A 526 -7.97 10.43 -7.58
N GLN A 527 -7.72 11.42 -6.74
CA GLN A 527 -6.85 12.55 -7.10
C GLN A 527 -5.38 12.16 -7.17
N VAL A 528 -4.89 11.33 -6.25
CA VAL A 528 -3.49 10.87 -6.26
C VAL A 528 -3.21 10.04 -7.50
N VAL A 529 -4.10 9.12 -7.87
CA VAL A 529 -3.96 8.29 -9.07
C VAL A 529 -3.92 9.16 -10.33
N ASP A 530 -4.84 10.12 -10.46
CA ASP A 530 -4.87 11.02 -11.62
C ASP A 530 -3.62 11.91 -11.68
N ALA A 531 -3.24 12.55 -10.57
CA ALA A 531 -2.11 13.46 -10.53
C ALA A 531 -0.76 12.76 -10.79
N THR A 532 -0.57 11.56 -10.26
CA THR A 532 0.68 10.79 -10.47
C THR A 532 0.76 10.23 -11.88
N SER A 533 -0.34 9.72 -12.44
CA SER A 533 -0.40 9.25 -13.82
C SER A 533 -0.06 10.35 -14.84
N GLN A 534 -0.40 11.61 -14.53
CA GLN A 534 -0.08 12.76 -15.39
C GLN A 534 1.40 13.17 -15.34
N LEU A 535 2.05 13.04 -14.18
CA LEU A 535 3.42 13.52 -13.97
C LEU A 535 4.47 12.42 -14.15
N TYR A 536 4.11 11.18 -13.86
CA TYR A 536 4.99 10.02 -13.93
C TYR A 536 4.29 8.88 -14.70
N PRO A 537 4.25 8.93 -16.05
CA PRO A 537 3.51 7.95 -16.85
C PRO A 537 3.95 6.48 -16.73
N GLN A 538 5.12 6.24 -16.10
CA GLN A 538 5.69 4.91 -15.86
C GLN A 538 5.67 4.52 -14.38
N ALA A 539 5.03 5.34 -13.54
CA ALA A 539 4.90 5.09 -12.12
C ALA A 539 3.43 5.15 -11.72
N SER A 540 3.14 4.55 -10.57
CA SER A 540 1.81 4.51 -10.00
C SER A 540 1.89 4.78 -8.52
N GLN A 541 0.88 5.49 -8.01
CA GLN A 541 0.67 5.67 -6.59
C GLN A 541 -0.83 5.54 -6.31
N HIS A 542 -1.21 4.47 -5.63
CA HIS A 542 -2.58 4.14 -5.29
C HIS A 542 -2.74 4.09 -3.77
N PRO A 543 -3.24 5.16 -3.14
CA PRO A 543 -3.52 5.16 -1.71
C PRO A 543 -4.42 4.00 -1.31
N GLN A 544 -4.16 3.38 -0.16
CA GLN A 544 -4.96 2.27 0.36
C GLN A 544 -5.67 2.68 1.65
N MET A 545 -6.83 2.10 1.94
CA MET A 545 -7.52 2.27 3.21
C MET A 545 -8.02 0.95 3.79
N VAL A 546 -7.96 0.85 5.12
CA VAL A 546 -8.73 -0.10 5.93
C VAL A 546 -9.61 0.73 6.87
N PRO A 547 -10.95 0.72 6.71
CA PRO A 547 -11.82 1.64 7.45
C PRO A 547 -12.04 1.22 8.91
N GLY A 548 -11.93 -0.07 9.23
CA GLY A 548 -12.15 -0.62 10.58
C GLY A 548 -13.41 -0.13 11.29
N GLY A 549 -14.51 0.07 10.54
CA GLY A 549 -15.79 0.56 11.08
C GLY A 549 -15.89 2.08 11.28
N ASN A 550 -14.85 2.85 10.96
CA ASN A 550 -14.81 4.31 11.08
C ASN A 550 -14.98 5.04 9.73
N ALA A 551 -15.54 4.40 8.69
CA ALA A 551 -15.73 5.06 7.40
C ALA A 551 -16.56 6.36 7.54
N ASP A 552 -17.61 6.34 8.36
CA ASP A 552 -18.50 7.47 8.59
C ASP A 552 -17.99 8.45 9.67
N LEU A 553 -16.77 8.25 10.19
CA LEU A 553 -16.19 9.13 11.19
C LEU A 553 -15.84 10.49 10.57
N THR A 554 -16.48 11.56 11.05
CA THR A 554 -16.19 12.93 10.62
C THR A 554 -14.83 13.42 11.10
N LEU A 555 -14.03 13.92 10.15
CA LEU A 555 -12.72 14.53 10.39
C LEU A 555 -12.74 16.05 10.28
N ALA A 556 -13.54 16.60 9.37
CA ALA A 556 -13.64 18.04 9.17
C ALA A 556 -15.10 18.48 8.92
N ALA A 557 -15.34 19.76 9.12
CA ALA A 557 -16.54 20.49 8.78
C ALA A 557 -16.19 21.56 7.75
N VAL A 558 -16.99 21.65 6.70
CA VAL A 558 -16.85 22.60 5.61
C VAL A 558 -17.68 23.83 5.93
N ASN A 559 -17.01 24.93 6.26
CA ASN A 559 -17.66 26.22 6.40
C ASN A 559 -18.06 26.74 5.02
N ARG A 560 -19.27 26.40 4.56
CA ARG A 560 -19.87 27.07 3.40
C ARG A 560 -20.45 28.39 3.88
N PRO A 561 -20.03 29.55 3.31
CA PRO A 561 -20.79 30.77 3.53
C PRO A 561 -22.22 30.49 3.07
N THR A 562 -23.18 30.61 3.97
CA THR A 562 -24.60 30.57 3.62
C THR A 562 -24.82 31.68 2.59
N SER A 563 -24.96 31.30 1.32
CA SER A 563 -25.51 32.20 0.31
C SER A 563 -26.85 32.67 0.85
N GLY A 564 -26.93 33.96 1.19
CA GLY A 564 -28.14 34.59 1.67
C GLY A 564 -29.29 34.28 0.71
N LEU A 565 -30.38 33.78 1.29
CA LEU A 565 -31.68 33.66 0.65
C LEU A 565 -32.17 35.02 0.15
#